data_AF-A0A962CCM9-F1
#
_entry.id   AF-A0A962CCM9-F1
#
_cell.length_a   1.000
_cell.length_b   1.000
_cell.length_c   1.000
_cell.angle_alpha   90.00
_cell.angle_beta   90.00
_cell.angle_gamma   90.00
#
_symmetry.space_group_name_H-M   'P 1'
#
loop_
_entity.id
_entity.type
_entity.pdbx_description
1 polymer ?
#
loop_
_entity_poly.entity_id
_entity_poly.type
_entity_poly.pdbx_seq_one_letter_code
_entity_poly.pdbx_strand_id
1 'polypeptide(L)' 'MKPLKIVVLGGTGFVGSHLVPRLHAAGHSIAVLSRNREQ' A
#
# COMPACT_ATOMS: atom_id res chain seq x y z
N MET A 1 -10.70 11.92 7.08
CA MET A 1 -9.30 12.02 7.59
C MET A 1 -8.47 12.80 6.58
N LYS A 2 -7.38 13.45 7.00
CA LYS A 2 -6.47 14.13 6.06
C LYS A 2 -5.64 13.09 5.28
N PRO A 3 -5.46 13.23 3.96
CA PRO A 3 -4.54 12.40 3.19
C PRO A 3 -3.12 12.37 3.78
N LEU A 4 -2.47 11.21 3.70
CA LEU A 4 -1.12 10.96 4.21
C LEU A 4 -0.27 10.35 3.11
N LYS A 5 1.06 10.43 3.29
CA LYS A 5 2.04 9.69 2.50
C LYS A 5 2.52 8.49 3.30
N ILE A 6 2.26 7.29 2.82
CA ILE A 6 2.44 6.02 3.56
C ILE A 6 3.37 5.11 2.79
N VAL A 7 4.38 4.55 3.46
CA VAL A 7 5.18 3.44 2.92
C VAL A 7 4.71 2.13 3.51
N VAL A 8 4.41 1.15 2.66
CA VAL A 8 3.99 -0.19 3.08
C VAL A 8 5.07 -1.20 2.71
N LEU A 9 5.65 -1.82 3.74
CA LEU A 9 6.55 -2.96 3.60
C LEU A 9 5.70 -4.25 3.61
N GLY A 10 5.81 -5.06 2.56
CA GLY A 10 4.98 -6.27 2.42
C GLY A 10 3.57 -6.02 1.91
N GLY A 11 3.36 -4.96 1.11
CA GLY A 11 2.06 -4.65 0.50
C GLY A 11 1.51 -5.71 -0.46
N THR A 12 2.33 -6.69 -0.85
CA THR A 12 1.93 -7.84 -1.68
C THR A 12 1.63 -9.11 -0.86
N GLY A 13 1.82 -9.09 0.46
CA GLY A 13 1.51 -10.21 1.35
C GLY A 13 0.02 -10.28 1.73
N PHE A 14 -0.37 -11.31 2.49
CA PHE A 14 -1.77 -11.59 2.85
C PHE A 14 -2.53 -10.37 3.40
N VAL A 15 -1.96 -9.61 4.34
CA VAL A 15 -2.61 -8.41 4.89
C VAL A 15 -2.45 -7.22 3.96
N GLY A 16 -1.25 -7.05 3.40
CA GLY A 16 -0.91 -5.92 2.54
C GLY A 16 -1.83 -5.80 1.32
N SER A 17 -2.16 -6.94 0.70
CA SER A 17 -3.01 -7.00 -0.49
C SER A 17 -4.45 -6.51 -0.23
N HIS A 18 -4.92 -6.59 1.01
CA HIS A 18 -6.22 -6.06 1.43
C HIS A 18 -6.13 -4.63 1.99
N LEU A 19 -5.02 -4.28 2.64
CA LEU A 19 -4.80 -2.98 3.25
C LEU A 19 -4.57 -1.88 2.21
N VAL A 20 -3.71 -2.14 1.22
CA VAL A 20 -3.31 -1.13 0.21
C VAL A 20 -4.52 -0.58 -0.56
N PRO A 21 -5.45 -1.39 -1.10
CA PRO A 21 -6.64 -0.87 -1.78
C PRO A 21 -7.51 0.01 -0.87
N ARG A 22 -7.64 -0.35 0.41
CA ARG A 22 -8.45 0.41 1.38
C ARG A 22 -7.82 1.76 1.72
N LEU A 23 -6.50 1.80 1.91
CA LEU A 23 -5.78 3.06 2.11
C LEU A 23 -5.86 3.96 0.87
N HIS A 24 -5.79 3.37 -0.33
CA HIS A 24 -5.90 4.12 -1.58
C HIS A 24 -7.30 4.70 -1.74
N ALA A 25 -8.33 3.90 -1.48
CA ALA A 25 -9.74 4.34 -1.50
C ALA A 25 -10.02 5.45 -0.46
N ALA A 26 -9.30 5.45 0.66
CA ALA A 26 -9.37 6.52 1.66
C ALA A 26 -8.61 7.82 1.26
N GLY A 27 -8.00 7.85 0.06
CA GLY A 27 -7.32 9.03 -0.49
C GLY A 27 -5.87 9.20 -0.03
N HIS A 28 -5.25 8.17 0.53
CA HIS A 28 -3.83 8.22 0.90
C HIS A 28 -2.92 8.00 -0.31
N SER A 29 -1.78 8.68 -0.33
CA SER A 29 -0.70 8.43 -1.29
C SER A 29 0.20 7.33 -0.71
N ILE A 30 0.39 6.25 -1.46
CA ILE A 30 1.00 5.02 -0.94
C ILE A 30 2.17 4.62 -1.83
N ALA A 31 3.30 4.33 -1.21
CA ALA A 31 4.44 3.66 -1.85
C ALA A 31 4.54 2.24 -1.28
N VAL A 32 4.50 1.24 -2.15
CA VAL A 32 4.66 -0.16 -1.74
C VAL A 32 6.06 -0.62 -2.11
N LEU A 33 6.85 -0.99 -1.10
CA LEU A 33 8.14 -1.65 -1.35
C LEU A 33 7.87 -3.13 -1.62
N SER A 34 8.15 -3.56 -2.84
CA SER A 34 8.13 -4.97 -3.23
C SER A 34 9.56 -5.44 -3.53
N ARG A 35 9.82 -6.73 -3.28
CA ARG A 35 11.11 -7.35 -3.61
C ARG A 35 11.24 -7.66 -5.10
N ASN A 36 10.11 -7.69 -5.81
CA ASN A 36 9.98 -8.22 -7.16
C ASN A 36 8.77 -7.57 -7.82
N ARG A 37 8.98 -6.38 -8.39
CA ARG A 37 7.90 -5.57 -8.97
C ARG A 37 7.48 -6.06 -10.37
N GLU A 38 8.45 -6.60 -11.09
CA GLU A 38 8.39 -6.87 -12.54
C GLU A 38 7.89 -8.29 -12.85
N GLN A 39 7.95 -9.22 -11.89
CA GLN A 39 7.39 -10.58 -12.02
C GLN A 39 5.90 -10.60 -11.66
#